data_AF-A0AA40HYL3-F1
#
_entry.id   AF-A0AA40HYL3-F1
#
_cell.length_a   1.000
_cell.length_b   1.000
_cell.length_c   1.000
_cell.angle_alpha   90.00
_cell.angle_beta   90.00
_cell.angle_gamma   90.00
#
_symmetry.space_group_name_H-M   'P 1'
#
loop_
_entity.id
_entity.type
_entity.pdbx_description
1 polymer ?
#
loop_
_entity_poly.entity_id
_entity_poly.type
_entity_poly.pdbx_seq_one_letter_code
_entity_poly.pdbx_strand_id
1 'polypeptide(L)'
;MKCEHCTRTECSKKIKTDDQKNAAVNVRSLAEENREKGEFYKVADIKIFLSDCLACDSCVTTEEGVQVSQQNTEDFFRVLNLNKKCDTSQYKVLAVSVCPQSLPYFAAKFSLSAQASSKAQGRTVFGMKIAVDFSILESQEEFVRRYCQHCEEEPGQPMLTSACPGWVRYAEDAGHPITAHLCTAKSPQQIMGSLVKDYFARWQNLYPDKIFHVIVAPCYDKKLEAL
;
A
#
# COMPACT_ATOMS: atom_id res chain seq x y z
N MET A 1 2.33 -31.41 4.94
CA MET A 1 1.52 -31.83 6.10
C MET A 1 0.07 -31.57 5.74
N LYS A 2 -0.79 -32.60 5.74
CA LYS A 2 -2.21 -32.45 5.39
C LYS A 2 -2.96 -31.94 6.62
N CYS A 3 -3.73 -30.87 6.46
CA CYS A 3 -4.58 -30.32 7.51
C CYS A 3 -5.80 -31.25 7.69
N GLU A 4 -5.95 -31.86 8.86
CA GLU A 4 -6.98 -32.88 9.13
C GLU A 4 -8.37 -32.30 9.48
N HIS A 5 -8.56 -30.97 9.42
CA HIS A 5 -9.83 -30.32 9.78
C HIS A 5 -10.42 -29.39 8.70
N CYS A 6 -10.00 -29.51 7.44
CA CYS A 6 -10.63 -28.75 6.36
C CYS A 6 -11.91 -29.45 5.85
N THR A 7 -13.09 -28.92 6.21
CA THR A 7 -14.40 -29.40 5.74
C THR A 7 -14.83 -28.83 4.38
N ARG A 8 -13.95 -28.09 3.69
CA ARG A 8 -14.20 -27.63 2.31
C ARG A 8 -13.79 -28.73 1.33
N THR A 9 -14.76 -29.28 0.61
CA THR A 9 -14.59 -30.37 -0.37
C THR A 9 -13.90 -29.96 -1.67
N GLU A 10 -13.70 -28.67 -1.93
CA GLU A 10 -12.96 -28.21 -3.12
C GLU A 10 -12.01 -27.06 -2.78
N CYS A 11 -10.72 -27.31 -2.97
CA CYS A 11 -9.70 -26.27 -3.02
C CYS A 11 -9.61 -25.82 -4.48
N SER A 12 -10.28 -24.73 -4.81
CA SER A 12 -10.32 -24.19 -6.18
C SER A 12 -8.91 -23.76 -6.59
N LYS A 13 -8.23 -24.59 -7.39
CA LYS A 13 -7.08 -24.14 -8.17
C LYS A 13 -7.58 -23.05 -9.12
N LYS A 14 -7.02 -21.84 -9.04
CA LYS A 14 -7.30 -20.74 -9.99
C LYS A 14 -7.12 -21.27 -11.42
N ILE A 15 -8.22 -21.45 -12.14
CA ILE A 15 -8.24 -21.66 -13.59
C ILE A 15 -8.17 -20.28 -14.22
N LYS A 16 -7.15 -20.03 -15.05
CA LYS A 16 -7.04 -18.81 -15.85
C LYS A 16 -8.13 -18.85 -16.92
N THR A 17 -9.15 -18.01 -16.78
CA THR A 17 -10.03 -17.63 -17.87
C THR A 17 -9.51 -16.34 -18.48
N ASP A 18 -9.01 -16.46 -19.70
CA ASP A 18 -8.66 -15.36 -20.59
C ASP A 18 -9.97 -14.81 -21.15
N ASP A 19 -10.30 -13.56 -20.81
CA ASP A 19 -11.13 -12.60 -21.57
C ASP A 19 -11.75 -11.54 -20.62
N GLN A 20 -11.19 -10.32 -20.61
CA GLN A 20 -11.90 -9.10 -21.05
C GLN A 20 -11.20 -7.78 -20.65
N LYS A 21 -10.99 -6.98 -21.70
CA LYS A 21 -10.93 -5.50 -21.80
C LYS A 21 -9.75 -4.77 -21.14
N ASN A 22 -8.75 -4.61 -22.00
CA ASN A 22 -7.55 -3.80 -21.90
C ASN A 22 -7.79 -2.30 -21.67
N ALA A 23 -7.17 -1.74 -20.63
CA ALA A 23 -6.78 -0.33 -20.57
C ALA A 23 -5.27 -0.27 -20.29
N ALA A 24 -4.47 -0.36 -21.35
CA ALA A 24 -3.01 -0.24 -21.25
C ALA A 24 -2.61 1.24 -21.25
N VAL A 25 -2.14 1.75 -20.11
CA VAL A 25 -1.49 3.07 -20.03
C VAL A 25 -0.07 2.92 -20.57
N ASN A 26 0.19 3.50 -21.75
CA ASN A 26 1.47 3.45 -22.44
C ASN A 26 2.42 4.51 -21.86
N VAL A 27 3.39 4.08 -21.03
CA VAL A 27 4.55 4.92 -20.65
C VAL A 27 5.69 4.59 -21.61
N ARG A 28 6.09 5.57 -22.43
CA ARG A 28 7.17 5.46 -23.42
C ARG A 28 8.49 5.07 -22.75
N SER A 29 9.04 3.92 -23.13
CA SER A 29 10.38 3.46 -22.75
C SER A 29 11.45 4.22 -23.54
N LEU A 30 12.40 4.84 -22.86
CA LEU A 30 13.66 5.27 -23.43
C LEU A 30 14.78 4.36 -22.92
N ALA A 31 15.69 4.03 -23.83
CA ALA A 31 16.93 3.26 -23.70
C ALA A 31 16.80 1.72 -23.76
N GLU A 32 16.88 1.21 -24.99
CA GLU A 32 17.43 -0.11 -25.28
C GLU A 32 18.96 -0.03 -25.26
N GLU A 33 19.62 -0.82 -24.42
CA GLU A 33 20.99 -1.27 -24.67
C GLU A 33 21.19 -2.66 -24.06
N ASN A 34 21.72 -3.57 -24.90
CA ASN A 34 21.90 -4.99 -24.64
C ASN A 34 22.91 -5.25 -23.51
N ARG A 35 22.42 -5.47 -22.29
CA ARG A 35 23.13 -6.21 -21.24
C ARG A 35 22.26 -7.40 -20.84
N GLU A 36 22.88 -8.56 -20.59
CA GLU A 36 22.20 -9.70 -19.97
C GLU A 36 21.52 -9.22 -18.68
N LYS A 37 20.21 -8.99 -18.79
CA LYS A 37 19.38 -8.51 -17.70
C LYS A 37 19.32 -9.63 -16.67
N GLY A 38 20.04 -9.45 -15.56
CA GLY A 38 19.96 -10.34 -14.40
C GLY A 38 18.51 -10.56 -13.96
N GLU A 39 18.22 -11.66 -13.27
CA GLU A 39 16.85 -12.10 -12.94
C GLU A 39 15.96 -10.99 -12.36
N PHE A 40 16.53 -10.11 -11.53
CA PHE A 40 15.84 -8.94 -10.98
C PHE A 40 15.25 -7.99 -12.02
N TYR A 41 15.95 -7.77 -13.15
CA TYR A 41 15.46 -6.91 -14.23
C TYR A 41 14.30 -7.56 -14.98
N LYS A 42 14.31 -8.89 -15.13
CA LYS A 42 13.19 -9.63 -15.74
C LYS A 42 11.94 -9.55 -14.86
N VAL A 43 12.10 -9.63 -13.54
CA VAL A 43 11.00 -9.51 -12.57
C VAL A 43 10.40 -8.10 -12.57
N ALA A 44 11.21 -7.05 -12.74
CA ALA A 44 10.74 -5.66 -12.76
C ALA A 44 9.87 -5.30 -13.99
N ASP A 45 9.91 -6.11 -15.05
CA ASP A 45 9.11 -5.90 -16.27
C ASP A 45 7.76 -6.66 -16.25
N ILE A 46 7.49 -7.47 -15.21
CA ILE A 46 6.23 -8.19 -15.05
C ILE A 46 5.09 -7.20 -14.74
N LYS A 47 3.98 -7.31 -15.48
CA LYS A 47 2.74 -6.60 -15.16
C LYS A 47 1.98 -7.39 -14.09
N ILE A 48 1.68 -6.73 -12.98
CA ILE A 48 0.86 -7.26 -11.90
C ILE A 48 -0.54 -6.67 -12.07
N PHE A 49 -1.56 -7.51 -12.00
CA PHE A 49 -2.97 -7.12 -12.09
C PHE A 49 -3.67 -7.29 -10.74
N LEU A 50 -4.85 -6.69 -10.59
CA LEU A 50 -5.65 -6.84 -9.37
C LEU A 50 -6.03 -8.32 -9.12
N SER A 51 -6.22 -9.11 -10.17
CA SER A 51 -6.48 -10.56 -10.10
C SER A 51 -5.30 -11.38 -9.56
N ASP A 52 -4.08 -10.83 -9.63
CA ASP A 52 -2.87 -11.42 -9.03
C ASP A 52 -2.77 -11.14 -7.52
N CYS A 53 -3.58 -10.20 -7.01
CA CYS A 53 -3.64 -9.88 -5.59
C CYS A 53 -4.26 -11.04 -4.79
N LEU A 54 -3.88 -11.13 -3.51
CA LEU A 54 -4.48 -12.09 -2.57
C LEU A 54 -5.93 -11.72 -2.20
N ALA A 55 -6.43 -10.59 -2.68
CA ALA A 55 -7.86 -10.36 -2.85
C ALA A 55 -8.46 -11.55 -3.61
N CYS A 56 -9.07 -12.47 -2.88
CA CYS A 56 -9.72 -13.63 -3.44
C CYS A 56 -10.87 -13.20 -4.38
N ASP A 57 -11.37 -14.11 -5.24
CA ASP A 57 -12.54 -13.91 -6.13
C ASP A 57 -13.86 -13.62 -5.37
N SER A 58 -13.80 -13.26 -4.10
CA SER A 58 -14.94 -12.87 -3.26
C SER A 58 -14.58 -11.85 -2.17
N CYS A 59 -13.32 -11.38 -2.12
CA CYS A 59 -12.83 -10.47 -1.08
C CYS A 59 -12.93 -8.99 -1.50
N VAL A 60 -13.02 -8.73 -2.81
CA VAL A 60 -13.19 -7.38 -3.36
C VAL A 60 -14.54 -7.35 -4.07
N THR A 61 -15.45 -6.50 -3.60
CA THR A 61 -16.73 -6.28 -4.26
C THR A 61 -16.55 -5.51 -5.56
N THR A 62 -17.56 -5.52 -6.43
CA THR A 62 -17.54 -4.72 -7.66
C THR A 62 -17.32 -3.24 -7.37
N GLU A 63 -17.93 -2.72 -6.29
CA GLU A 63 -17.76 -1.34 -5.84
C GLU A 63 -16.33 -1.06 -5.38
N GLU A 64 -15.74 -1.93 -4.56
CA GLU A 64 -14.35 -1.81 -4.11
C GLU A 64 -13.38 -1.84 -5.31
N GLY A 65 -13.63 -2.70 -6.30
CA GLY A 65 -12.88 -2.74 -7.56
C GLY A 65 -12.93 -1.41 -8.33
N VAL A 66 -14.11 -0.78 -8.38
CA VAL A 66 -14.26 0.56 -8.95
C VAL A 66 -13.47 1.59 -8.15
N GLN A 67 -13.51 1.58 -6.82
CA GLN A 67 -12.78 2.54 -5.99
C GLN A 67 -11.25 2.41 -6.15
N VAL A 68 -10.74 1.18 -6.23
CA VAL A 68 -9.31 0.90 -6.54
C VAL A 68 -8.93 1.47 -7.90
N SER A 69 -9.83 1.40 -8.88
CA SER A 69 -9.62 1.96 -10.22
C SER A 69 -9.70 3.49 -10.26
N GLN A 70 -10.50 4.10 -9.38
CA GLN A 70 -10.62 5.57 -9.25
C GLN A 70 -9.35 6.20 -8.67
N GLN A 71 -8.64 5.51 -7.77
CA GLN A 71 -7.31 5.92 -7.33
C GLN A 71 -6.27 5.65 -8.42
N ASN A 72 -6.23 6.52 -9.44
CA ASN A 72 -5.37 6.38 -10.60
C ASN A 72 -4.44 7.58 -10.81
N THR A 73 -3.58 7.47 -11.82
CA THR A 73 -2.58 8.48 -12.13
C THR A 73 -3.16 9.76 -12.72
N GLU A 74 -4.40 9.74 -13.25
CA GLU A 74 -5.02 10.90 -13.88
C GLU A 74 -5.27 12.02 -12.87
N ASP A 75 -5.74 11.67 -11.67
CA ASP A 75 -5.92 12.59 -10.56
C ASP A 75 -4.62 13.28 -10.16
N PHE A 76 -3.55 12.50 -10.07
CA PHE A 76 -2.22 12.99 -9.78
C PHE A 76 -1.71 13.95 -10.88
N PHE A 77 -1.86 13.59 -12.16
CA PHE A 77 -1.48 14.46 -13.28
C PHE A 77 -2.36 15.71 -13.39
N ARG A 78 -3.65 15.60 -13.06
CA ARG A 78 -4.57 16.75 -12.99
C ARG A 78 -4.07 17.76 -11.97
N VAL A 79 -3.75 17.33 -10.74
CA VAL A 79 -3.19 18.22 -9.70
C VAL A 79 -1.86 18.83 -10.16
N LEU A 80 -0.97 18.04 -10.76
CA LEU A 80 0.29 18.56 -11.31
C LEU A 80 0.05 19.66 -12.37
N ASN A 81 -0.89 19.44 -13.29
CA ASN A 81 -1.20 20.39 -14.35
C ASN A 81 -1.86 21.66 -13.80
N LEU A 82 -2.73 21.54 -12.79
CA LEU A 82 -3.31 22.70 -12.09
C LEU A 82 -2.23 23.51 -11.37
N ASN A 83 -1.32 22.84 -10.66
CA ASN A 83 -0.21 23.51 -9.98
C ASN A 83 0.70 24.27 -10.96
N LYS A 84 0.93 23.75 -12.18
CA LYS A 84 1.71 24.44 -13.23
C LYS A 84 1.04 25.72 -13.74
N LYS A 85 -0.29 25.79 -13.68
CA LYS A 85 -1.05 26.99 -14.09
C LYS A 85 -0.97 28.11 -13.04
N CYS A 86 -0.39 27.85 -11.86
CA CYS A 86 -0.23 28.81 -10.77
C CYS A 86 -1.55 29.47 -10.30
N ASP A 87 -2.68 28.78 -10.45
CA ASP A 87 -3.96 29.22 -9.87
C ASP A 87 -3.94 28.98 -8.36
N THR A 88 -3.83 30.06 -7.58
CA THR A 88 -3.77 30.01 -6.11
C THR A 88 -5.01 29.39 -5.46
N SER A 89 -6.17 29.41 -6.13
CA SER A 89 -7.40 28.85 -5.58
C SER A 89 -7.39 27.30 -5.60
N GLN A 90 -6.75 26.72 -6.63
CA GLN A 90 -6.71 25.29 -6.90
C GLN A 90 -5.35 24.63 -6.58
N TYR A 91 -4.35 25.44 -6.21
CA TYR A 91 -3.02 24.96 -5.88
C TYR A 91 -3.05 23.99 -4.69
N LYS A 92 -2.38 22.84 -4.84
CA LYS A 92 -2.17 21.86 -3.76
C LYS A 92 -0.70 21.56 -3.56
N VAL A 93 -0.26 21.53 -2.30
CA VAL A 93 1.09 21.05 -1.96
C VAL A 93 1.17 19.55 -2.17
N LEU A 94 2.15 19.11 -2.97
CA LEU A 94 2.37 17.70 -3.27
C LEU A 94 3.31 17.08 -2.24
N ALA A 95 2.75 16.18 -1.44
CA ALA A 95 3.49 15.32 -0.51
C ALA A 95 3.52 13.90 -1.08
N VAL A 96 4.71 13.32 -1.23
CA VAL A 96 4.86 11.96 -1.76
C VAL A 96 5.56 11.09 -0.72
N SER A 97 4.95 10.00 -0.31
CA SER A 97 5.54 9.00 0.59
C SER A 97 5.82 7.71 -0.18
N VAL A 98 7.04 7.21 -0.12
CA VAL A 98 7.43 5.98 -0.83
C VAL A 98 7.65 4.85 0.16
N CYS A 99 6.96 3.73 -0.05
CA CYS A 99 7.14 2.53 0.75
C CYS A 99 8.56 1.97 0.57
N PRO A 100 9.23 1.48 1.63
CA PRO A 100 10.56 0.89 1.51
C PRO A 100 10.61 -0.27 0.51
N GLN A 101 9.53 -1.06 0.42
CA GLN A 101 9.42 -2.17 -0.52
C GLN A 101 9.37 -1.74 -1.99
N SER A 102 9.02 -0.48 -2.28
CA SER A 102 9.02 0.05 -3.66
C SER A 102 10.42 0.47 -4.12
N LEU A 103 11.35 0.73 -3.20
CA LEU A 103 12.69 1.22 -3.55
C LEU A 103 13.51 0.20 -4.36
N PRO A 104 13.57 -1.10 -4.01
CA PRO A 104 14.26 -2.10 -4.82
C PRO A 104 13.72 -2.19 -6.25
N TYR A 105 12.40 -2.09 -6.43
CA TYR A 105 11.78 -2.07 -7.75
C TYR A 105 12.29 -0.90 -8.59
N PHE A 106 12.29 0.31 -8.04
CA PHE A 106 12.80 1.49 -8.75
C PHE A 106 14.30 1.42 -9.01
N ALA A 107 15.08 0.91 -8.07
CA ALA A 107 16.51 0.70 -8.24
C ALA A 107 16.78 -0.24 -9.43
N ALA A 108 16.05 -1.36 -9.52
CA ALA A 108 16.14 -2.29 -10.65
C ALA A 108 15.64 -1.66 -11.96
N LYS A 109 14.46 -1.02 -11.96
CA LYS A 109 13.84 -0.48 -13.17
C LYS A 109 14.66 0.64 -13.81
N PHE A 110 15.26 1.50 -13.00
CA PHE A 110 15.99 2.68 -13.46
C PHE A 110 17.52 2.51 -13.40
N SER A 111 18.02 1.31 -13.05
CA SER A 111 19.46 1.05 -12.87
C SER A 111 20.14 2.07 -11.96
N LEU A 112 19.46 2.47 -10.88
CA LEU A 112 19.94 3.46 -9.92
C LEU A 112 20.70 2.75 -8.79
N SER A 113 21.78 3.36 -8.28
CA SER A 113 22.30 2.97 -6.97
C SER A 113 21.27 3.33 -5.90
N ALA A 114 21.21 2.56 -4.81
CA ALA A 114 20.17 2.64 -3.77
C ALA A 114 19.98 4.03 -3.10
N GLN A 115 20.83 5.01 -3.43
CA GLN A 115 20.82 6.37 -2.87
C GLN A 115 20.27 7.45 -3.83
N ALA A 116 19.99 7.14 -5.09
CA ALA A 116 19.63 8.16 -6.08
C ALA A 116 18.10 8.29 -6.27
N SER A 117 17.37 8.80 -5.28
CA SER A 117 15.95 9.18 -5.47
C SER A 117 15.50 10.25 -4.47
N SER A 118 15.92 11.50 -4.66
CA SER A 118 15.39 12.62 -3.85
C SER A 118 15.21 13.95 -4.60
N LYS A 119 15.42 14.00 -5.92
CA LYS A 119 15.24 15.24 -6.69
C LYS A 119 14.01 15.17 -7.58
N ALA A 120 12.85 15.47 -7.00
CA ALA A 120 11.67 15.87 -7.78
C ALA A 120 11.40 17.34 -7.46
N GLN A 121 11.67 18.23 -8.42
CA GLN A 121 11.52 19.69 -8.24
C GLN A 121 10.10 20.04 -7.78
N GLY A 122 9.99 20.80 -6.69
CA GLY A 122 8.71 21.29 -6.14
C GLY A 122 7.85 20.26 -5.39
N ARG A 123 8.42 19.13 -4.95
CA ARG A 123 7.69 18.04 -4.29
C ARG A 123 8.37 17.66 -2.98
N THR A 124 7.61 17.61 -1.89
CA THR A 124 8.14 17.13 -0.61
C THR A 124 8.05 15.61 -0.61
N VAL A 125 9.21 14.94 -0.64
CA VAL A 125 9.30 13.48 -0.62
C VAL A 125 9.61 13.02 0.80
N PHE A 126 8.74 12.20 1.35
CA PHE A 126 8.89 11.62 2.68
C PHE A 126 9.29 10.14 2.57
N GLY A 127 10.35 9.77 3.29
CA GLY A 127 10.62 8.36 3.56
C GLY A 127 9.58 7.81 4.54
N MET A 128 9.09 6.60 4.32
CA MET A 128 8.10 5.98 5.22
C MET A 128 8.69 5.36 6.49
N LYS A 129 10.02 5.39 6.66
CA LYS A 129 10.70 4.75 7.80
C LYS A 129 10.11 5.20 9.15
N ILE A 130 9.89 6.49 9.35
CA ILE A 130 9.33 7.00 10.60
C ILE A 130 7.94 6.43 10.91
N ALA A 131 7.09 6.26 9.91
CA ALA A 131 5.76 5.67 10.09
C ALA A 131 5.82 4.15 10.31
N VAL A 132 6.80 3.48 9.70
CA VAL A 132 7.09 2.07 9.98
C VAL A 132 7.56 1.90 11.43
N ASP A 133 8.51 2.73 11.87
CA ASP A 133 9.03 2.70 13.23
C ASP A 133 7.91 2.94 14.26
N PHE A 134 7.03 3.93 14.05
CA PHE A 134 5.85 4.12 14.90
C PHE A 134 4.92 2.90 14.92
N SER A 135 4.58 2.32 13.76
CA SER A 135 3.73 1.13 13.70
C SER A 135 4.30 -0.04 14.51
N ILE A 136 5.63 -0.21 14.48
CA ILE A 136 6.33 -1.24 15.26
C ILE A 136 6.28 -0.93 16.75
N LEU A 137 6.57 0.31 17.16
CA LEU A 137 6.56 0.70 18.57
C LEU A 137 5.17 0.52 19.20
N GLU A 138 4.12 0.96 18.52
CA GLU A 138 2.73 0.77 18.98
C GLU A 138 2.35 -0.72 19.04
N SER A 139 2.75 -1.51 18.02
CA SER A 139 2.51 -2.96 18.03
C SER A 139 3.27 -3.67 19.15
N GLN A 140 4.49 -3.21 19.45
CA GLN A 140 5.31 -3.75 20.52
C GLN A 140 4.69 -3.44 21.89
N GLU A 141 4.27 -2.21 22.11
CA GLU A 141 3.62 -1.80 23.36
C GLU A 141 2.35 -2.62 23.61
N GLU A 142 1.52 -2.78 22.58
CA GLU A 142 0.32 -3.59 22.67
C GLU A 142 0.65 -5.07 22.95
N PHE A 143 1.65 -5.63 22.27
CA PHE A 143 2.08 -7.01 22.50
C PHE A 143 2.50 -7.22 23.95
N VAL A 144 3.39 -6.36 24.47
CA VAL A 144 3.87 -6.44 25.86
C VAL A 144 2.71 -6.34 26.84
N ARG A 145 1.79 -5.39 26.61
CA ARG A 145 0.58 -5.25 27.45
C ARG A 145 -0.28 -6.52 27.45
N ARG A 146 -0.61 -7.08 26.28
CA ARG A 146 -1.39 -8.33 26.16
C ARG A 146 -0.65 -9.52 26.75
N TYR A 147 0.68 -9.56 26.64
CA TYR A 147 1.51 -10.61 27.20
C TYR A 147 1.53 -10.60 28.73
N CYS A 148 1.75 -9.43 29.34
CA CYS A 148 1.79 -9.29 30.80
C CYS A 148 0.42 -9.46 31.48
N GLN A 149 -0.67 -9.14 30.78
CA GLN A 149 -2.04 -9.25 31.30
C GLN A 149 -2.65 -10.66 31.15
N HIS A 150 -1.91 -11.62 30.61
CA HIS A 150 -2.44 -12.96 30.35
C HIS A 150 -2.63 -13.75 31.66
N CYS A 151 -3.86 -13.70 32.18
CA CYS A 151 -4.42 -14.68 33.11
C CYS A 151 -5.23 -15.71 32.31
N GLU A 152 -5.28 -16.97 32.77
CA GLU A 152 -5.80 -18.13 32.01
C GLU A 152 -7.25 -18.02 31.51
N GLU A 153 -8.02 -17.00 31.92
CA GLU A 153 -9.46 -16.87 31.63
C GLU A 153 -9.81 -15.98 30.41
N GLU A 154 -8.86 -15.22 29.83
CA GLU A 154 -9.09 -14.39 28.63
C GLU A 154 -7.90 -14.47 27.64
N PRO A 155 -7.99 -15.23 26.54
CA PRO A 155 -6.89 -15.36 25.59
C PRO A 155 -6.87 -14.16 24.64
N GLY A 156 -6.27 -13.04 25.07
CA GLY A 156 -5.80 -11.97 24.17
C GLY A 156 -4.64 -12.39 23.26
N GLN A 157 -4.29 -13.69 23.26
CA GLN A 157 -3.20 -14.32 22.52
C GLN A 157 -3.74 -15.43 21.60
N PRO A 158 -3.11 -15.68 20.44
CA PRO A 158 -1.97 -14.93 19.90
C PRO A 158 -2.35 -13.51 19.48
N MET A 159 -1.38 -12.60 19.44
CA MET A 159 -1.56 -11.29 18.80
C MET A 159 -1.12 -11.40 17.34
N LEU A 160 -1.99 -11.01 16.42
CA LEU A 160 -1.79 -11.07 14.98
C LEU A 160 -1.53 -9.67 14.43
N THR A 161 -0.61 -9.54 13.48
CA THR A 161 -0.30 -8.23 12.88
C THR A 161 -1.47 -7.67 12.08
N SER A 162 -1.63 -6.35 12.00
CA SER A 162 -2.70 -5.67 11.25
C SER A 162 -2.21 -4.75 10.13
N ALA A 163 -0.88 -4.63 9.91
CA ALA A 163 -0.32 -3.68 8.95
C ALA A 163 -0.61 -3.99 7.46
N CYS A 164 -1.03 -5.22 7.15
CA CYS A 164 -1.37 -5.69 5.81
C CYS A 164 -2.90 -5.61 5.60
N PRO A 165 -3.41 -4.72 4.72
CA PRO A 165 -4.85 -4.55 4.56
C PRO A 165 -5.54 -5.79 3.99
N GLY A 166 -4.91 -6.51 3.05
CA GLY A 166 -5.47 -7.76 2.53
C GLY A 166 -5.62 -8.85 3.62
N TRP A 167 -4.72 -8.89 4.60
CA TRP A 167 -4.85 -9.79 5.76
C TRP A 167 -5.98 -9.36 6.69
N VAL A 168 -6.10 -8.05 6.99
CA VAL A 168 -7.20 -7.53 7.82
C VAL A 168 -8.54 -7.87 7.16
N ARG A 169 -8.69 -7.63 5.86
CA ARG A 169 -9.90 -7.96 5.10
C ARG A 169 -10.22 -9.45 5.15
N TYR A 170 -9.20 -10.30 4.93
CA TYR A 170 -9.37 -11.75 5.07
C TYR A 170 -9.83 -12.16 6.47
N ALA A 171 -9.28 -11.55 7.52
CA ALA A 171 -9.66 -11.83 8.90
C ALA A 171 -11.10 -11.37 9.21
N GLU A 172 -11.56 -10.26 8.64
CA GLU A 172 -12.94 -9.78 8.74
C GLU A 172 -13.93 -10.72 8.03
N ASP A 173 -13.61 -11.16 6.81
CA ASP A 173 -14.47 -12.05 6.01
C ASP A 173 -14.50 -13.50 6.54
N ALA A 174 -13.45 -13.94 7.25
CA ALA A 174 -13.38 -15.28 7.81
C ALA A 174 -14.44 -15.55 8.90
N GLY A 175 -15.10 -14.51 9.44
CA GLY A 175 -16.28 -14.61 10.32
C GLY A 175 -16.02 -15.22 11.70
N HIS A 176 -14.76 -15.48 12.07
CA HIS A 176 -14.35 -16.00 13.37
C HIS A 176 -13.83 -14.85 14.26
N PRO A 177 -13.76 -14.97 15.61
CA PRO A 177 -13.13 -13.98 16.50
C PRO A 177 -11.64 -13.68 16.26
N ILE A 178 -11.08 -14.00 15.09
CA ILE A 178 -9.70 -13.67 14.68
C ILE A 178 -9.46 -12.16 14.71
N THR A 179 -10.47 -11.33 14.43
CA THR A 179 -10.34 -9.86 14.49
C THR A 179 -10.00 -9.35 15.89
N ALA A 180 -10.44 -10.04 16.96
CA ALA A 180 -10.06 -9.69 18.34
C ALA A 180 -8.56 -9.93 18.63
N HIS A 181 -7.94 -10.82 17.84
CA HIS A 181 -6.50 -11.09 17.93
C HIS A 181 -5.66 -10.11 17.10
N LEU A 182 -6.26 -9.28 16.23
CA LEU A 182 -5.52 -8.29 15.46
C LEU A 182 -4.96 -7.19 16.37
N CYS A 183 -3.72 -6.79 16.07
CA CYS A 183 -3.08 -5.62 16.64
C CYS A 183 -3.89 -4.36 16.29
N THR A 184 -4.11 -3.50 17.28
CA THR A 184 -4.83 -2.23 17.11
C THR A 184 -3.95 -1.11 16.56
N ALA A 185 -2.63 -1.31 16.52
CA ALA A 185 -1.71 -0.37 15.88
C ALA A 185 -2.08 -0.12 14.41
N LYS A 186 -2.13 1.15 14.04
CA LYS A 186 -2.35 1.57 12.65
C LYS A 186 -1.23 1.09 11.74
N SER A 187 -1.55 0.87 10.46
CA SER A 187 -0.51 0.54 9.48
C SER A 187 0.42 1.72 9.22
N PRO A 188 1.64 1.49 8.71
CA PRO A 188 2.57 2.57 8.34
C PRO A 188 1.98 3.57 7.35
N GLN A 189 1.05 3.14 6.49
CA GLN A 189 0.37 4.03 5.55
C GLN A 189 -0.60 4.98 6.28
N GLN A 190 -1.44 4.46 7.17
CA GLN A 190 -2.38 5.27 7.95
C GLN A 190 -1.66 6.24 8.89
N ILE A 191 -0.57 5.79 9.51
CA ILE A 191 0.29 6.64 10.33
C ILE A 191 0.91 7.75 9.48
N MET A 192 1.47 7.43 8.31
CA MET A 192 2.04 8.44 7.41
C MET A 192 0.99 9.43 6.91
N GLY A 193 -0.21 8.96 6.59
CA GLY A 193 -1.35 9.83 6.27
C GLY A 193 -1.64 10.83 7.38
N SER A 194 -1.66 10.37 8.63
CA SER A 194 -1.83 11.23 9.82
C SER A 194 -0.67 12.23 9.96
N LEU A 195 0.59 11.78 9.86
CA LEU A 195 1.77 12.66 9.94
C LEU A 195 1.75 13.75 8.85
N VAL A 196 1.37 13.42 7.63
CA VAL A 196 1.35 14.37 6.51
C VAL A 196 0.16 15.33 6.60
N LYS A 197 -1.04 14.80 6.86
CA LYS A 197 -2.28 15.59 6.85
C LYS A 197 -2.51 16.39 8.12
N ASP A 198 -1.89 16.01 9.23
CA ASP A 198 -2.00 16.72 10.49
C ASP A 198 -0.71 17.46 10.82
N TYR A 199 0.36 16.75 11.17
CA TYR A 199 1.61 17.37 11.66
C TYR A 199 2.28 18.26 10.60
N PHE A 200 2.51 17.74 9.39
CA PHE A 200 3.13 18.51 8.31
C PHE A 200 2.23 19.65 7.81
N ALA A 201 0.92 19.44 7.75
CA ALA A 201 -0.05 20.48 7.39
C ALA A 201 0.02 21.67 8.35
N ARG A 202 -0.02 21.39 9.66
CA ARG A 202 0.12 22.42 10.71
C ARG A 202 1.48 23.11 10.65
N TRP A 203 2.56 22.36 10.44
CA TRP A 203 3.91 22.94 10.31
C TRP A 203 4.05 23.89 9.11
N GLN A 204 3.34 23.61 8.00
CA GLN A 204 3.29 24.48 6.83
C GLN A 204 2.22 25.59 6.91
N ASN A 205 1.47 25.66 8.01
CA ASN A 205 0.31 26.54 8.16
C ASN A 205 -0.72 26.36 7.03
N LEU A 206 -1.00 25.12 6.66
CA LEU A 206 -1.94 24.73 5.61
C LEU A 206 -3.07 23.87 6.18
N TYR A 207 -4.25 23.98 5.59
CA TYR A 207 -5.33 23.04 5.83
C TYR A 207 -5.03 21.68 5.16
N PRO A 208 -5.51 20.55 5.73
CA PRO A 208 -5.25 19.21 5.19
C PRO A 208 -5.72 18.99 3.74
N ASP A 209 -6.75 19.72 3.29
CA ASP A 209 -7.32 19.69 1.94
C ASP A 209 -6.40 20.32 0.88
N LYS A 210 -5.53 21.26 1.32
CA LYS A 210 -4.48 21.89 0.50
C LYS A 210 -3.28 20.99 0.25
N ILE A 211 -3.19 19.84 0.92
CA ILE A 211 -2.14 18.85 0.65
C ILE A 211 -2.72 17.73 -0.20
N PHE A 212 -2.09 17.44 -1.34
CA PHE A 212 -2.33 16.23 -2.10
C PHE A 212 -1.25 15.21 -1.72
N HIS A 213 -1.62 14.24 -0.88
CA HIS A 213 -0.72 13.21 -0.38
C HIS A 213 -0.80 11.98 -1.27
N VAL A 214 0.34 11.55 -1.80
CA VAL A 214 0.48 10.39 -2.67
C VAL A 214 1.34 9.35 -1.96
N ILE A 215 0.85 8.13 -1.90
CA ILE A 215 1.62 6.99 -1.40
C ILE A 215 1.99 6.10 -2.59
N VAL A 216 3.27 5.77 -2.69
CA VAL A 216 3.79 4.83 -3.67
C VAL A 216 4.05 3.51 -2.94
N ALA A 217 3.16 2.55 -3.13
CA ALA A 217 3.20 1.23 -2.51
C ALA A 217 3.07 0.11 -3.56
N PRO A 218 3.70 -1.06 -3.35
CA PRO A 218 3.63 -2.18 -4.29
C PRO A 218 2.41 -3.09 -4.00
N CYS A 219 1.25 -2.53 -3.66
CA CYS A 219 0.08 -3.29 -3.21
C CYS A 219 -1.22 -2.59 -3.61
N TYR A 220 -2.16 -3.35 -4.17
CA TYR A 220 -3.50 -2.85 -4.50
C TYR A 220 -4.36 -2.59 -3.26
N ASP A 221 -4.28 -3.45 -2.24
CA ASP A 221 -5.06 -3.31 -1.01
C ASP A 221 -4.72 -2.02 -0.23
N LYS A 222 -3.53 -1.45 -0.47
CA LYS A 222 -3.16 -0.13 0.04
C LYS A 222 -4.02 0.98 -0.55
N LYS A 223 -4.60 0.82 -1.75
CA LYS A 223 -5.60 1.77 -2.26
C LYS A 223 -6.90 1.68 -1.47
N LEU A 224 -7.36 0.47 -1.15
CA LEU A 224 -8.56 0.27 -0.34
C LEU A 224 -8.40 0.85 1.07
N GLU A 225 -7.24 0.64 1.70
CA GLU A 225 -6.92 1.24 3.00
C GLU A 225 -6.87 2.78 2.98
N ALA A 226 -6.68 3.40 1.81
CA ALA A 226 -6.60 4.85 1.67
C ALA A 226 -7.97 5.52 1.42
N LEU A 227 -9.04 4.74 1.22
CA LEU A 227 -10.41 5.24 1.06
C LEU A 227 -11.03 5.58 2.42
#